data_AF-R5WY99-F1
#
_entry.id   AF-R5WY99-F1
#
_cell.length_a   1.000
_cell.length_b   1.000
_cell.length_c   1.000
_cell.angle_alpha   90.00
_cell.angle_beta   90.00
_cell.angle_gamma   90.00
#
_symmetry.space_group_name_H-M   'P 1'
#
loop_
_entity.id
_entity.type
_entity.pdbx_description
1 polymer ?
#
loop_
_entity_poly.entity_id
_entity_poly.type
_entity_poly.pdbx_seq_one_letter_code
_entity_poly.pdbx_strand_id
1 'polypeptide(L)' 'MDIVKFRYKIYKIVMSNDGVLEFHGFYLEEKNKSIRFDIIIDYSLKNREEIYNKVLNDVKREYPDYTINIKVDIDI' A
#
# COMPACT_ATOMS: atom_id res chain seq x y z
N MET A 1 3.45 -14.55 13.24
CA MET A 1 4.12 -13.28 12.88
C MET A 1 3.53 -12.16 13.73
N ASP A 2 4.30 -11.12 14.06
CA ASP A 2 3.74 -9.94 14.73
C ASP A 2 3.07 -9.05 13.66
N ILE A 3 1.75 -9.19 13.53
CA ILE A 3 0.97 -8.51 12.49
C ILE A 3 1.02 -6.99 12.61
N VAL A 4 1.17 -6.46 13.84
CA VAL A 4 1.26 -5.03 14.09
C VAL A 4 2.58 -4.48 13.54
N LYS A 5 3.69 -5.18 13.81
CA LYS A 5 4.99 -4.82 13.24
C LYS A 5 5.01 -4.95 11.73
N PHE A 6 4.37 -5.97 11.18
CA PHE A 6 4.30 -6.18 9.74
C PHE A 6 3.50 -5.07 9.05
N ARG A 7 2.29 -4.76 9.56
CA ARG A 7 1.49 -3.61 9.10
C ARG A 7 2.31 -2.32 9.15
N TYR A 8 3.04 -2.08 10.23
CA TYR A 8 3.83 -0.85 10.40
C TYR A 8 4.98 -0.73 9.39
N LYS A 9 5.61 -1.85 8.98
CA LYS A 9 6.62 -1.83 7.91
C LYS A 9 6.01 -1.43 6.56
N ILE A 10 4.89 -2.05 6.19
CA ILE A 10 4.16 -1.70 4.96
C ILE A 10 3.72 -0.24 4.99
N TYR A 11 3.15 0.20 6.11
CA TYR A 11 2.75 1.60 6.33
C TYR A 11 3.92 2.57 6.06
N LYS A 12 5.11 2.31 6.57
CA LYS A 12 6.27 3.19 6.31
C LYS A 12 6.64 3.28 4.84
N ILE A 13 6.62 2.16 4.13
CA ILE A 13 6.94 2.13 2.70
C ILE A 13 5.90 2.94 1.93
N VAL A 14 4.62 2.67 2.19
CA VAL A 14 3.49 3.35 1.53
C VAL A 14 3.52 4.86 1.82
N MET A 15 3.61 5.27 3.09
CA MET A 15 3.60 6.69 3.46
C MET A 15 4.88 7.45 3.12
N SER A 16 5.95 6.76 2.70
CA SER A 16 7.16 7.41 2.17
C SER A 16 7.01 7.86 0.72
N ASN A 17 5.91 7.50 0.06
CA ASN A 17 5.59 7.93 -1.29
C ASN A 17 4.82 9.24 -1.27
N ASP A 18 5.44 10.29 -1.82
CA ASP A 18 4.79 11.60 -2.00
C ASP A 18 3.46 11.48 -2.75
N GLY A 19 2.45 12.19 -2.26
CA GLY A 19 1.10 12.17 -2.80
C GLY A 19 0.19 11.08 -2.25
N VAL A 20 0.68 10.19 -1.38
CA VAL A 20 -0.18 9.32 -0.55
C VAL A 20 -0.56 10.07 0.72
N LEU A 21 -1.86 10.22 0.96
CA LEU A 21 -2.43 10.91 2.10
C LEU A 21 -2.71 9.97 3.27
N GLU A 22 -3.26 8.79 2.98
CA GLU A 22 -3.67 7.83 4.02
C GLU A 22 -3.37 6.37 3.66
N PHE A 23 -3.33 5.53 4.71
CA PHE A 23 -3.19 4.07 4.62
C PHE A 23 -4.12 3.39 5.64
N HIS A 24 -5.10 2.64 5.15
CA HIS A 24 -6.07 1.91 5.97
C HIS A 24 -6.41 0.54 5.37
N GLY A 25 -7.39 -0.16 5.95
CA GLY A 25 -7.91 -1.43 5.40
C GLY A 25 -6.89 -2.57 5.28
N PHE A 26 -5.83 -2.58 6.09
CA PHE A 26 -4.77 -3.59 5.96
C PHE A 26 -5.25 -4.99 6.34
N TYR A 27 -5.04 -5.94 5.43
CA TYR A 27 -5.30 -7.34 5.61
C TYR A 27 -4.12 -8.18 5.10
N LEU A 28 -3.74 -9.18 5.88
CA LEU A 28 -2.68 -10.13 5.56
C LEU A 28 -3.25 -11.54 5.54
N GLU A 29 -3.05 -12.23 4.42
CA GLU A 29 -3.35 -13.64 4.26
C GLU A 29 -2.06 -14.44 4.15
N GLU A 30 -1.61 -15.02 5.26
CA GLU A 30 -0.32 -15.73 5.33
C GLU A 30 -0.28 -16.98 4.44
N LYS A 31 -1.39 -17.72 4.31
CA LYS A 31 -1.43 -18.98 3.56
C LYS A 31 -1.22 -18.78 2.05
N ASN A 32 -1.86 -17.77 1.48
CA ASN A 32 -1.79 -17.47 0.06
C ASN A 32 -0.71 -16.41 -0.25
N LYS A 33 0.06 -15.99 0.76
CA LYS A 33 0.99 -14.86 0.69
C LYS A 33 0.36 -13.65 -0.01
N SER A 34 -0.80 -13.20 0.49
CA SER A 34 -1.52 -12.06 -0.09
C SER A 34 -1.60 -10.92 0.91
N ILE A 35 -1.28 -9.71 0.44
CA ILE A 35 -1.37 -8.47 1.20
C ILE A 35 -2.40 -7.59 0.52
N ARG A 36 -3.33 -7.04 1.30
CA ARG A 36 -4.30 -6.05 0.83
C ARG A 36 -4.27 -4.84 1.74
N PHE A 37 -4.40 -3.66 1.14
CA PHE A 37 -4.59 -2.43 1.87
C PHE A 37 -5.15 -1.36 0.95
N ASP A 38 -5.70 -0.34 1.58
CA ASP A 38 -6.27 0.80 0.90
C ASP A 38 -5.37 2.02 1.11
N ILE A 39 -5.27 2.86 0.09
CA ILE A 39 -4.57 4.14 0.15
C ILE A 39 -5.46 5.26 -0.36
N ILE A 40 -5.29 6.45 0.18
CA ILE A 40 -5.84 7.67 -0.39
C ILE A 40 -4.69 8.41 -1.07
N ILE A 41 -4.87 8.76 -2.35
CA ILE A 41 -3.91 9.56 -3.11
C ILE A 41 -4.48 10.97 -3.29
N ASP A 42 -3.65 11.99 -3.15
CA ASP A 42 -4.03 13.39 -3.36
C ASP A 42 -4.69 13.59 -4.73
N TYR A 43 -5.97 13.98 -4.69
CA TYR A 43 -6.81 14.20 -5.87
C TYR A 43 -6.39 15.39 -6.72
N SER A 44 -5.65 16.34 -6.15
CA SER A 44 -5.13 17.49 -6.88
C SER A 44 -4.01 17.11 -7.86
N LEU A 45 -3.37 15.95 -7.64
CA LEU A 45 -2.29 15.44 -8.48
C LEU A 45 -2.85 14.81 -9.75
N LYS A 46 -2.25 15.15 -10.90
CA LYS A 46 -2.64 14.59 -12.20
C LYS A 46 -2.09 13.19 -12.43
N ASN A 47 -0.98 12.85 -11.79
CA ASN A 47 -0.20 11.63 -12.02
C ASN A 47 -0.48 10.51 -10.98
N ARG A 48 -1.73 10.36 -10.56
CA ARG A 48 -2.14 9.37 -9.54
C ARG A 48 -1.76 7.93 -9.91
N GLU A 49 -1.81 7.59 -11.19
CA GLU A 49 -1.39 6.26 -11.69
C GLU A 49 0.11 6.02 -11.47
N GLU A 50 0.96 7.04 -11.65
CA GLU A 50 2.39 6.92 -11.37
C GLU A 50 2.65 6.69 -9.88
N ILE A 51 1.93 7.41 -9.01
CA ILE A 51 2.02 7.25 -7.56
C ILE A 51 1.59 5.85 -7.15
N TYR A 52 0.46 5.37 -7.67
CA TYR A 52 0.01 4.00 -7.45
C TYR A 52 1.06 2.97 -7.85
N ASN A 53 1.62 3.10 -9.07
CA ASN A 53 2.63 2.18 -9.58
C ASN A 53 3.91 2.22 -8.73
N LYS A 54 4.31 3.41 -8.26
CA LYS A 54 5.46 3.57 -7.37
C LYS A 54 5.25 2.84 -6.03
N VAL A 55 4.11 3.06 -5.38
CA VAL A 55 3.75 2.37 -4.13
C VAL A 55 3.72 0.85 -4.33
N LEU A 56 3.07 0.38 -5.40
CA LEU A 56 2.99 -1.05 -5.71
C LEU A 56 4.38 -1.66 -5.89
N ASN A 57 5.24 -1.00 -6.65
CA ASN A 57 6.60 -1.46 -6.91
C ASN A 57 7.48 -1.45 -5.65
N ASP A 58 7.37 -0.42 -4.80
CA ASP A 58 8.13 -0.34 -3.57
C ASP A 58 7.75 -1.46 -2.59
N VAL A 59 6.46 -1.72 -2.41
CA VAL A 59 6.00 -2.83 -1.55
C VAL A 59 6.39 -4.18 -2.16
N LYS A 60 6.23 -4.36 -3.48
CA LYS A 60 6.60 -5.60 -4.17
C LYS A 60 8.10 -5.87 -4.14
N ARG A 61 8.95 -4.84 -4.16
CA ARG A 61 10.41 -4.98 -4.04
C ARG A 61 10.81 -5.51 -2.66
N GLU A 62 10.15 -5.04 -1.60
CA GLU A 62 10.40 -5.50 -0.23
C GLU A 62 9.77 -6.86 0.07
N TYR A 63 8.65 -7.18 -0.61
CA TYR A 63 7.87 -8.41 -0.40
C TYR A 63 7.58 -9.12 -1.73
N PRO A 64 8.60 -9.60 -2.47
CA PRO A 64 8.44 -10.17 -3.83
C PRO A 64 7.63 -11.47 -3.85
N ASP A 65 7.63 -12.19 -2.73
CA ASP A 65 6.89 -13.44 -2.53
C ASP A 65 5.38 -13.22 -2.31
N TYR A 66 4.96 -11.98 -2.10
CA TYR A 66 3.57 -11.66 -1.79
C TYR A 66 2.85 -11.08 -3.01
N THR A 67 1.59 -11.49 -3.17
CA THR A 67 0.66 -10.79 -4.07
C THR A 67 0.16 -9.55 -3.37
N ILE A 68 0.43 -8.38 -3.96
CA ILE A 68 0.05 -7.08 -3.38
C ILE A 68 -1.19 -6.57 -4.12
N ASN A 69 -2.27 -6.32 -3.37
CA ASN A 69 -3.49 -5.72 -3.89
C ASN A 69 -3.70 -4.38 -3.18
N ILE A 70 -3.68 -3.30 -3.95
CA ILE A 70 -3.85 -1.95 -3.43
C ILE A 70 -5.15 -1.40 -3.99
N LYS A 71 -6.05 -0.95 -3.13
CA LYS A 71 -7.23 -0.20 -3.53
C LYS A 71 -6.94 1.28 -3.31
N VAL A 72 -7.18 2.11 -4.33
CA VAL A 72 -7.19 3.55 -4.15
C VAL A 72 -8.59 3.95 -3.72
N ASP A 73 -8.72 4.50 -2.52
CA ASP A 73 -10.00 4.98 -2.00
C ASP A 73 -10.18 6.48 -2.23
N ILE A 74 -11.43 6.86 -2.49
CA ILE A 74 -11.87 8.23 -2.71
C ILE A 74 -12.75 8.57 -1.52
N ASP A 75 -12.19 9.32 -0.56
CA ASP A 75 -13.01 9.99 0.43
C ASP A 75 -13.95 10.96 -0.33
N ILE A 76 -15.23 10.59 -0.41
CA ILE A 76 -16.34 11.38 -0.96
C ILE A 76 -17.18 11.89 0.20
#